data_AF-A0A3D5GN63-F1
#
_entry.id   AF-A0A3D5GN63-F1
#
_cell.length_a   1.000
_cell.length_b   1.000
_cell.length_c   1.000
_cell.angle_alpha   90.00
_cell.angle_beta   90.00
_cell.angle_gamma   90.00
#
_symmetry.space_group_name_H-M   'P 1'
#
loop_
_entity.id
_entity.type
_entity.pdbx_description
1 polymer ?
#
loop_
_entity_poly.entity_id
_entity_poly.type
_entity_poly.pdbx_seq_one_letter_code
_entity_poly.pdbx_strand_id
1 'polypeptide(L)'
;AGIYGLQVVSVPTNRPLEREDCSDLIYKTEAGKLAAVVDDIVGRRDNGQPVLVGTVSVENSEKLSRELEKRGVTHEVLNAKQHFREADVVAQAGR
;
A
#
# COMPACT_ATOMS: atom_id res chain seq x y z
N ALA A 1 32.21 12.82 3.09
CA ALA A 1 32.09 12.85 1.61
C ALA A 1 32.14 11.41 1.13
N GLY A 2 31.02 10.91 0.60
CA GLY A 2 30.74 9.48 0.41
C GLY A 2 31.29 8.90 -0.90
N ILE A 3 31.11 7.58 -1.04
CA ILE A 3 31.66 6.65 -2.04
C ILE A 3 31.75 7.22 -3.47
N TYR A 4 30.76 8.01 -3.90
CA TYR A 4 30.67 8.50 -5.29
C TYR A 4 30.94 10.01 -5.46
N GLY A 5 31.14 10.78 -4.39
CA GLY A 5 31.41 12.22 -4.47
C GLY A 5 30.31 13.06 -5.16
N LEU A 6 29.13 12.48 -5.40
CA LEU A 6 28.04 13.15 -6.09
C LEU A 6 27.30 14.12 -5.17
N GLN A 7 26.93 15.28 -5.71
CA GLN A 7 26.06 16.23 -5.06
C GLN A 7 24.60 15.87 -5.33
N VAL A 8 23.77 15.86 -4.28
CA VAL A 8 22.32 15.67 -4.38
C VAL A 8 21.66 17.02 -4.15
N VAL A 9 20.80 17.43 -5.09
CA VAL A 9 20.05 18.69 -5.01
C VAL A 9 18.56 18.37 -4.99
N SER A 10 17.84 18.92 -4.02
CA SER A 10 16.39 18.78 -3.91
C SER A 10 15.69 19.78 -4.84
N VAL A 11 14.88 19.27 -5.77
CA VAL A 11 14.10 20.09 -6.71
C VAL A 11 12.69 20.31 -6.12
N PRO A 12 12.15 21.54 -6.12
CA PRO A 12 10.80 21.80 -5.63
C PRO A 12 9.73 21.10 -6.50
N THR A 13 8.60 20.75 -5.88
CA THR A 13 7.46 20.13 -6.57
C THR A 13 6.68 21.16 -7.39
N ASN A 14 6.00 20.70 -8.46
CA ASN A 14 5.17 21.56 -9.30
C ASN A 14 3.94 22.14 -8.56
N ARG A 15 3.43 21.42 -7.56
CA ARG A 15 2.32 21.84 -6.69
C ARG A 15 2.69 21.64 -5.22
N PRO A 16 2.11 22.42 -4.28
CA PRO A 16 2.24 22.16 -2.86
C PRO A 16 1.78 20.73 -2.52
N LEU A 17 2.46 20.09 -1.58
CA LEU A 17 2.10 18.77 -1.09
C LEU A 17 0.97 18.91 -0.06
N GLU A 18 -0.21 18.37 -0.36
CA GLU A 18 -1.39 18.37 0.52
C GLU A 18 -1.64 16.98 1.15
N ARG A 19 -0.76 16.01 0.91
CA ARG A 19 -0.92 14.65 1.44
C ARG A 19 -0.72 14.66 2.95
N GLU A 20 -1.72 14.15 3.68
CA GLU A 20 -1.63 13.91 5.12
C GLU A 20 -0.88 12.60 5.39
N ASP A 21 0.32 12.70 5.98
CA ASP A 21 1.13 11.56 6.40
C ASP A 21 0.85 11.25 7.88
N CYS A 22 0.00 10.24 8.13
CA CYS A 22 -0.36 9.81 9.48
C CYS A 22 0.80 9.10 10.21
N SER A 23 0.81 9.16 11.54
CA SER A 23 1.77 8.43 12.37
C SER A 23 1.54 6.92 12.35
N ASP A 24 2.60 6.16 12.64
CA ASP A 24 2.55 4.70 12.68
C ASP A 24 1.61 4.17 13.78
N LEU A 25 0.86 3.12 13.44
CA LEU A 25 0.07 2.35 14.40
C LEU A 25 0.80 1.05 14.76
N ILE A 26 1.20 0.93 16.03
CA ILE A 26 1.98 -0.21 16.52
C ILE A 26 1.06 -1.15 17.30
N TYR A 27 1.04 -2.42 16.90
CA TYR A 27 0.21 -3.46 17.52
C TYR A 27 1.08 -4.52 18.20
N LYS A 28 0.57 -5.07 19.31
CA LYS A 28 1.26 -6.11 20.09
C LYS A 28 1.43 -7.42 19.33
N THR A 29 0.45 -7.80 18.52
CA THR A 29 0.44 -9.07 17.80
C THR A 29 0.21 -8.83 16.31
N GLU A 30 0.77 -9.72 15.49
CA GLU A 30 0.55 -9.67 14.04
C GLU A 30 -0.91 -9.89 13.67
N ALA A 31 -1.61 -10.79 14.37
CA ALA A 31 -3.04 -11.01 14.17
C ALA A 31 -3.87 -9.75 14.47
N GLY A 32 -3.54 -9.02 15.55
CA GLY A 32 -4.21 -7.76 15.89
C GLY A 32 -3.94 -6.67 14.85
N LYS A 33 -2.69 -6.56 14.38
CA LYS A 33 -2.31 -5.68 13.27
C LYS A 33 -3.12 -6.00 12.01
N LEU A 34 -3.19 -7.28 11.63
CA LEU A 34 -3.86 -7.70 10.40
C LEU A 34 -5.37 -7.44 10.46
N ALA A 35 -6.02 -7.74 11.60
CA ALA A 35 -7.43 -7.44 11.81
C ALA A 35 -7.71 -5.94 11.68
N ALA A 36 -6.89 -5.09 12.32
CA ALA A 36 -7.04 -3.64 12.23
C ALA A 36 -6.82 -3.10 10.81
N VAL A 37 -5.84 -3.64 10.07
CA VAL A 37 -5.61 -3.28 8.65
C VAL A 37 -6.82 -3.66 7.79
N VAL A 38 -7.39 -4.85 7.98
CA VAL A 38 -8.56 -5.31 7.24
C VAL A 38 -9.79 -4.44 7.57
N ASP A 39 -9.99 -4.07 8.84
CA ASP A 39 -11.05 -3.15 9.27
C ASP A 39 -10.94 -1.78 8.59
N ASP A 40 -9.72 -1.21 8.54
CA ASP A 40 -9.47 0.08 7.87
C ASP A 40 -9.74 0.00 6.36
N ILE A 41 -9.29 -1.08 5.70
CA ILE A 41 -9.52 -1.28 4.26
C ILE A 41 -11.01 -1.37 3.96
N VAL A 42 -11.78 -2.13 4.75
CA VAL A 42 -13.24 -2.25 4.57
C VAL A 42 -13.91 -0.90 4.73
N GLY A 43 -13.59 -0.16 5.80
CA GLY A 43 -14.17 1.16 6.04
C GLY A 43 -13.88 2.16 4.91
N ARG A 44 -12.66 2.18 4.38
CA ARG A 44 -12.29 3.05 3.25
C ARG A 44 -12.98 2.66 1.95
N ARG A 45 -13.05 1.36 1.67
CA ARG A 45 -13.75 0.84 0.48
C ARG A 45 -15.24 1.16 0.53
N ASP A 46 -15.88 0.98 1.67
CA ASP A 46 -17.31 1.26 1.84
C ASP A 46 -17.60 2.76 1.66
N ASN A 47 -16.62 3.62 1.96
CA ASN A 47 -16.64 5.06 1.67
C ASN A 47 -16.25 5.41 0.21
N GLY A 48 -15.94 4.43 -0.64
CA GLY A 48 -15.55 4.62 -2.03
C GLY A 48 -14.12 5.14 -2.23
N GLN A 49 -13.26 5.07 -1.21
CA GLN A 49 -11.88 5.52 -1.29
C GLN A 49 -10.98 4.40 -1.84
N PRO A 50 -10.17 4.64 -2.89
CA PRO A 50 -9.17 3.68 -3.35
C PRO A 50 -8.06 3.50 -2.33
N VAL A 51 -7.59 2.26 -2.16
CA VAL A 51 -6.58 1.88 -1.14
C VAL A 51 -5.43 1.11 -1.78
N LEU A 52 -4.20 1.55 -1.52
CA LEU A 52 -2.98 0.83 -1.86
C LEU A 52 -2.36 0.24 -0.58
N VAL A 53 -2.12 -1.06 -0.56
CA VAL A 53 -1.49 -1.74 0.59
C VAL A 53 -0.12 -2.27 0.21
N GLY A 54 0.90 -1.86 0.95
CA GLY A 54 2.28 -2.35 0.79
C GLY A 54 2.60 -3.48 1.77
N THR A 55 3.16 -4.57 1.27
CA THR A 55 3.68 -5.69 2.09
C THR A 55 5.13 -5.96 1.76
N VAL A 56 5.90 -6.40 2.75
CA VAL A 56 7.34 -6.70 2.59
C VAL A 56 7.63 -8.07 1.95
N SER A 57 6.66 -8.99 1.94
CA SER A 57 6.82 -10.34 1.39
C SER A 57 5.55 -10.82 0.71
N VAL A 58 5.71 -11.70 -0.28
CA VAL A 58 4.59 -12.34 -0.99
C VAL A 58 3.72 -13.14 -0.03
N GLU A 59 4.31 -13.84 0.94
CA GLU A 59 3.57 -14.60 1.95
C GLU A 59 2.60 -13.70 2.75
N ASN A 60 3.04 -12.49 3.10
CA ASN A 60 2.20 -11.54 3.82
C ASN A 60 1.08 -10.99 2.92
N SER A 61 1.35 -10.80 1.63
CA SER A 61 0.31 -10.44 0.65
C SER A 61 -0.77 -11.52 0.57
N GLU A 62 -0.38 -12.79 0.48
CA GLU A 62 -1.30 -13.94 0.43
C GLU A 62 -2.09 -14.13 1.74
N LYS A 63 -1.48 -13.85 2.89
CA LYS A 63 -2.20 -13.85 4.19
C LYS A 63 -3.27 -12.76 4.22
N LEU A 64 -2.91 -11.54 3.83
CA LEU A 64 -3.86 -10.42 3.81
C LEU A 64 -4.98 -10.64 2.80
N SER A 65 -4.63 -11.13 1.60
CA SER A 65 -5.59 -11.44 0.53
C SER A 65 -6.67 -12.41 1.01
N ARG A 66 -6.28 -13.50 1.69
CA ARG A 66 -7.25 -14.45 2.27
C ARG A 66 -8.18 -13.83 3.31
N GLU A 67 -7.69 -12.90 4.15
CA GLU A 67 -8.55 -12.22 5.12
C GLU A 67 -9.52 -11.24 4.45
N LEU A 68 -9.09 -10.57 3.37
CA LEU A 68 -9.93 -9.70 2.56
C LEU A 68 -11.00 -10.50 1.79
N GLU A 69 -10.66 -11.67 1.24
CA GLU A 69 -11.62 -12.56 0.59
C GLU A 69 -12.71 -13.03 1.55
N LYS A 70 -12.36 -13.40 2.79
CA LYS A 70 -13.33 -13.78 3.84
C LYS A 70 -14.32 -12.66 4.14
N ARG A 71 -13.91 -11.40 3.95
CA ARG A 71 -14.71 -10.20 4.15
C ARG A 71 -15.45 -9.76 2.88
N GLY A 72 -15.32 -10.48 1.77
CA GLY A 72 -15.93 -10.13 0.48
C GLY A 72 -15.32 -8.88 -0.17
N VAL A 73 -14.04 -8.60 0.12
CA VAL A 73 -13.32 -7.45 -0.44
C VAL A 73 -12.63 -7.83 -1.74
N THR A 74 -13.12 -7.27 -2.85
CA THR A 74 -12.47 -7.39 -4.16
C THR A 74 -11.16 -6.60 -4.14
N HIS A 75 -10.06 -7.26 -4.50
CA HIS A 75 -8.73 -6.67 -4.54
C HIS A 75 -7.87 -7.39 -5.58
N GLU A 76 -6.74 -6.80 -5.95
CA GLU A 76 -5.74 -7.36 -6.84
C GLU A 76 -4.39 -7.46 -6.11
N VAL A 77 -3.70 -8.59 -6.25
CA VAL A 77 -2.39 -8.82 -5.60
C VAL A 77 -1.28 -8.68 -6.64
N LEU A 78 -0.36 -7.74 -6.40
CA LEU A 78 0.79 -7.48 -7.26
C LEU A 78 2.04 -8.07 -6.60
N ASN A 79 2.67 -9.06 -7.23
CA ASN A 79 3.82 -9.78 -6.67
C ASN A 79 5.15 -9.47 -7.38
N ALA A 80 5.18 -8.42 -8.21
CA ALA A 80 6.34 -7.98 -8.97
C ALA A 80 6.90 -9.04 -9.92
N LYS A 81 6.07 -9.97 -10.41
CA LYS A 81 6.47 -10.98 -11.40
C LYS A 81 6.11 -10.60 -12.82
N GLN A 82 5.05 -9.83 -13.03
CA GLN A 82 4.55 -9.46 -14.35
C GLN A 82 4.44 -7.94 -14.50
N HIS A 83 5.58 -7.26 -14.59
CA HIS A 83 5.64 -5.80 -14.55
C HIS A 83 4.70 -5.08 -15.54
N PHE A 84 4.55 -5.58 -16.77
CA PHE A 84 3.68 -4.96 -17.77
C PHE A 84 2.20 -5.03 -17.37
N ARG A 85 1.72 -6.23 -17.00
CA ARG A 85 0.34 -6.44 -16.55
C ARG A 85 0.05 -5.70 -15.25
N GLU A 86 1.00 -5.74 -14.31
CA GLU A 86 0.85 -5.06 -13.02
C GLU A 86 0.78 -3.54 -13.20
N ALA A 87 1.51 -2.96 -14.16
CA ALA A 87 1.43 -1.53 -14.47
C ALA A 87 0.01 -1.12 -14.92
N ASP A 88 -0.66 -1.94 -15.74
CA ASP A 88 -2.04 -1.66 -16.17
C ASP A 88 -3.02 -1.66 -14.98
N VAL A 89 -2.82 -2.56 -14.02
CA VAL A 89 -3.62 -2.63 -12.78
C VAL A 89 -3.36 -1.37 -11.93
N VAL A 90 -2.09 -1.00 -11.72
CA VAL A 90 -1.72 0.19 -10.94
C VAL A 90 -2.29 1.47 -11.56
N ALA A 91 -2.29 1.57 -12.89
CA ALA A 91 -2.86 2.73 -13.59
C ALA A 91 -4.37 2.90 -13.34
N GLN A 92 -5.08 1.82 -12.99
CA GLN A 92 -6.50 1.84 -12.69
C GLN A 92 -6.80 1.90 -11.18
N ALA A 93 -5.81 1.68 -10.32
CA ALA A 93 -6.00 1.53 -8.87
C ALA A 93 -6.46 2.80 -8.13
N GLY A 94 -6.34 3.97 -8.76
CA GLY A 94 -6.79 5.25 -8.21
C GLY A 94 -8.21 5.67 -8.60
N ARG A 95 -9.00 4.76 -9.17
CA ARG A 95 -10.40 5.00 -9.55
C ARG A 95 -11.38 4.61 -8.45
#